data_AF-A0A1Q5T2W8-F1
#
_entry.id   AF-A0A1Q5T2W8-F1
#
_cell.length_a   1.000
_cell.length_b   1.000
_cell.length_c   1.000
_cell.angle_alpha   90.00
_cell.angle_beta   90.00
_cell.angle_gamma   90.00
#
_symmetry.space_group_name_H-M   'P 1'
#
loop_
_entity.id
_entity.type
_entity.pdbx_description
1 polymer ?
#
loop_
_entity_poly.entity_id
_entity_poly.type
_entity_poly.pdbx_seq_one_letter_code
_entity_poly.pdbx_strand_id
1 'polypeptide(L)'
;MADLEAALRLGLFYMKQPRSTTSRPCKSITLVGSTSSYFGGTGVTAYVASKHGVLGLLRASQSTARDLGVRVNGIAPFLTPTHITAGFSQRWKEQGLEENTPERVAEAIALVALDEARQGDCVLDTQVAGKYFRELESSRMSLLPTWIGADFAEFMGRAMQFFISIGGYVLPKAY
;
A
#
# COMPACT_ATOMS: atom_id res chain seq x y z
N MET A 1 12.33 -3.12 -9.31
CA MET A 1 12.04 -2.12 -8.25
C MET A 1 12.33 -0.70 -8.70
N ALA A 2 13.47 -0.39 -9.33
CA ALA A 2 13.79 0.95 -9.84
C ALA A 2 12.69 1.56 -10.76
N ASP A 3 12.08 0.74 -11.61
CA ASP A 3 10.99 1.18 -12.51
C ASP A 3 9.70 1.57 -11.76
N LEU A 4 9.37 0.85 -10.68
CA LEU A 4 8.18 1.12 -9.87
C LEU A 4 8.29 2.44 -9.10
N GLU A 5 9.48 2.72 -8.57
CA GLU A 5 9.77 4.01 -7.93
C GLU A 5 9.71 5.15 -8.96
N ALA A 6 10.27 4.96 -10.15
CA ALA A 6 10.24 5.94 -11.22
C ALA A 6 8.81 6.28 -11.63
N ALA A 7 7.93 5.29 -11.79
CA ALA A 7 6.51 5.48 -12.10
C ALA A 7 5.79 6.34 -11.04
N LEU A 8 5.98 6.03 -9.75
CA LEU A 8 5.37 6.81 -8.67
C LEU A 8 5.90 8.25 -8.64
N ARG A 9 7.22 8.44 -8.80
CA ARG A 9 7.84 9.77 -8.87
C ARG A 9 7.29 10.59 -10.04
N LEU A 10 7.11 9.97 -11.21
CA LEU A 10 6.54 10.62 -12.39
C LEU A 10 5.08 11.02 -12.15
N GLY A 11 4.28 10.12 -11.57
CA GLY A 11 2.89 10.40 -11.20
C GLY A 11 2.80 11.58 -10.23
N LEU A 12 3.60 11.57 -9.17
CA LEU A 12 3.69 12.67 -8.21
C LEU A 12 4.11 14.00 -8.88
N PHE A 13 5.07 13.96 -9.81
CA PHE A 13 5.53 15.15 -10.52
C PHE A 13 4.43 15.81 -11.36
N TYR A 14 3.61 15.02 -12.06
CA TYR A 14 2.52 15.53 -12.90
C TYR A 14 1.24 15.85 -12.12
N MET A 15 1.04 15.23 -10.96
CA MET A 15 -0.16 15.44 -10.13
C MET A 15 0.03 16.48 -9.03
N LYS A 16 1.26 16.96 -8.79
CA LYS A 16 1.55 17.96 -7.76
C LYS A 16 0.66 19.19 -7.91
N GLN A 17 0.14 19.68 -6.80
CA GLN A 17 -0.69 20.88 -6.76
C GLN A 17 0.07 22.04 -6.09
N PRO A 18 -0.11 23.29 -6.55
CA PRO A 18 0.41 24.45 -5.83
C PRO A 18 -0.18 24.48 -4.42
N ARG A 19 0.63 24.86 -3.43
CA ARG A 19 0.32 24.88 -1.99
C ARG A 19 -0.79 25.87 -1.57
N SER A 20 -1.61 26.35 -2.52
CA SER A 20 -2.45 27.55 -2.45
C SER A 20 -3.96 27.28 -2.58
N THR A 21 -4.45 26.09 -2.28
CA THR A 21 -5.89 25.89 -2.20
C THR A 21 -6.26 25.41 -0.80
N THR A 22 -7.17 26.14 -0.16
CA THR A 22 -7.86 25.77 1.07
C THR A 22 -8.76 24.53 0.91
N SER A 23 -8.70 23.85 -0.24
CA SER A 23 -9.45 22.64 -0.56
C SER A 23 -8.61 21.38 -0.28
N ARG A 24 -9.29 20.33 0.19
CA ARG A 24 -8.69 19.00 0.40
C ARG A 24 -8.00 18.47 -0.87
N PRO A 25 -6.97 17.61 -0.75
CA PRO A 25 -6.25 17.10 -1.91
C PRO A 25 -7.16 16.20 -2.76
N CYS A 26 -7.56 16.72 -3.93
CA CYS A 26 -8.43 16.02 -4.88
C CYS A 26 -7.66 15.02 -5.79
N LYS A 27 -6.32 14.99 -5.71
CA LYS A 27 -5.47 14.12 -6.53
C LYS A 27 -5.10 12.87 -5.75
N SER A 28 -5.30 11.69 -6.35
CA SER A 28 -5.04 10.40 -5.72
C SER A 28 -4.30 9.46 -6.64
N ILE A 29 -3.33 8.72 -6.10
CA ILE A 29 -2.65 7.59 -6.73
C ILE A 29 -2.97 6.35 -5.90
N THR A 30 -3.46 5.30 -6.56
CA THR A 30 -3.75 4.01 -5.92
C THR A 30 -2.73 2.97 -6.39
N LEU A 31 -1.94 2.44 -5.46
CA LEU A 31 -0.96 1.39 -5.73
C LEU A 31 -1.61 0.00 -5.62
N VAL A 32 -1.31 -0.88 -6.56
CA VAL A 32 -1.85 -2.25 -6.57
C VAL A 32 -0.81 -3.24 -6.04
N GLY A 33 -0.94 -3.55 -4.75
CA GLY A 33 -0.17 -4.58 -4.06
C GLY A 33 -0.73 -5.97 -4.29
N SER A 34 -0.77 -6.75 -3.22
CA SER A 34 -1.36 -8.10 -3.12
C SER A 34 -1.48 -8.43 -1.64
N THR A 35 -2.31 -9.42 -1.26
CA THR A 35 -2.16 -10.02 0.06
C THR A 35 -0.74 -10.53 0.32
N SER A 36 -0.02 -10.96 -0.72
CA SER A 36 1.40 -11.30 -0.64
C SER A 36 2.33 -10.10 -0.35
N SER A 37 1.84 -8.86 -0.36
CA SER A 37 2.57 -7.68 0.11
C SER A 37 2.74 -7.67 1.63
N TYR A 38 1.84 -8.34 2.36
CA TYR A 38 1.88 -8.45 3.82
C TYR A 38 2.28 -9.85 4.30
N PHE A 39 2.01 -10.87 3.48
CA PHE A 39 2.17 -12.27 3.88
C PHE A 39 3.09 -13.00 2.90
N GLY A 40 4.04 -13.79 3.42
CA GLY A 40 5.05 -14.49 2.61
C GLY A 40 4.72 -15.94 2.23
N GLY A 41 3.57 -16.47 2.63
CA GLY A 41 3.31 -17.92 2.66
C GLY A 41 3.13 -18.64 1.33
N THR A 42 3.25 -17.96 0.18
CA THR A 42 2.91 -18.56 -1.14
C THR A 42 4.08 -19.25 -1.84
N GLY A 43 5.30 -19.14 -1.31
CA GLY A 43 6.49 -19.79 -1.88
C GLY A 43 7.05 -19.16 -3.17
N VAL A 44 6.42 -18.11 -3.69
CA VAL A 44 6.88 -17.41 -4.91
C VAL A 44 7.74 -16.21 -4.54
N THR A 45 8.99 -16.46 -4.15
CA THR A 45 9.89 -15.48 -3.52
C THR A 45 10.00 -14.15 -4.28
N ALA A 46 10.25 -14.19 -5.59
CA ALA A 46 10.40 -12.97 -6.39
C ALA A 46 9.11 -12.14 -6.45
N TYR A 47 7.96 -12.81 -6.56
CA TYR A 47 6.65 -12.16 -6.55
C TYR A 47 6.37 -11.51 -5.19
N VAL A 48 6.54 -12.27 -4.10
CA VAL A 48 6.34 -11.78 -2.72
C VAL A 48 7.24 -10.58 -2.44
N ALA A 49 8.53 -10.66 -2.78
CA ALA A 49 9.47 -9.55 -2.60
C ALA A 49 9.05 -8.31 -3.40
N SER A 50 8.63 -8.50 -4.65
CA SER A 50 8.16 -7.38 -5.50
C SER A 50 6.91 -6.71 -4.90
N LYS A 51 5.98 -7.49 -4.35
CA LYS A 51 4.72 -7.00 -3.77
C LYS A 51 4.95 -6.35 -2.40
N HIS A 52 5.92 -6.82 -1.61
CA HIS A 52 6.40 -6.09 -0.44
C HIS A 52 7.06 -4.75 -0.85
N GLY A 53 7.74 -4.71 -2.00
CA GLY A 53 8.28 -3.47 -2.57
C GLY A 53 7.22 -2.40 -2.83
N VAL A 54 6.05 -2.79 -3.36
CA VAL A 54 4.89 -1.88 -3.54
C VAL A 54 4.45 -1.29 -2.19
N LEU A 55 4.38 -2.12 -1.15
CA LEU A 55 3.99 -1.69 0.19
C LEU A 55 5.06 -0.81 0.85
N GLY A 56 6.34 -1.09 0.60
CA GLY A 56 7.45 -0.23 1.00
C GLY A 56 7.33 1.16 0.37
N LEU A 57 7.03 1.23 -0.94
CA LEU A 57 6.82 2.50 -1.64
C LEU A 57 5.59 3.26 -1.12
N LEU A 58 4.49 2.56 -0.83
CA LEU A 58 3.32 3.17 -0.21
C LEU A 58 3.74 3.90 1.08
N ARG A 59 4.42 3.23 1.99
CA ARG A 59 4.82 3.79 3.29
C ARG A 59 5.86 4.91 3.15
N ALA A 60 6.88 4.70 2.32
CA ALA A 60 7.99 5.64 2.17
C ALA A 60 7.59 6.94 1.46
N SER A 61 6.59 6.90 0.57
CA SER A 61 6.18 8.07 -0.23
C SER A 61 5.27 9.05 0.49
N GLN A 62 4.74 8.72 1.68
CA GLN A 62 3.69 9.49 2.33
C GLN A 62 4.06 10.94 2.62
N SER A 63 5.29 11.21 3.08
CA SER A 63 5.71 12.59 3.37
C SER A 63 5.77 13.42 2.09
N THR A 64 6.47 12.92 1.07
CA THR A 64 6.61 13.57 -0.23
C THR A 64 5.26 13.80 -0.90
N ALA A 65 4.37 12.80 -0.85
CA ALA A 65 3.03 12.89 -1.42
C ALA A 65 2.20 14.01 -0.75
N ARG A 66 2.22 14.09 0.59
CA ARG A 66 1.57 15.18 1.34
C ARG A 66 2.11 16.55 0.95
N ASP A 67 3.43 16.70 0.84
CA ASP A 67 4.05 17.98 0.48
C ASP A 67 3.66 18.45 -0.93
N LEU A 68 3.34 17.50 -1.83
CA LEU A 68 2.88 17.76 -3.19
C LEU A 68 1.35 17.88 -3.32
N GLY A 69 0.60 17.72 -2.23
CA GLY A 69 -0.86 17.76 -2.25
C GLY A 69 -1.49 16.57 -2.98
N VAL A 70 -0.84 15.39 -2.96
CA VAL A 70 -1.33 14.17 -3.61
C VAL A 70 -1.54 13.10 -2.55
N ARG A 71 -2.69 12.40 -2.58
CA ARG A 71 -2.93 11.24 -1.74
C ARG A 71 -2.35 10.01 -2.42
N VAL A 72 -1.64 9.17 -1.67
CA VAL A 72 -1.14 7.87 -2.16
C VAL A 72 -1.67 6.81 -1.23
N ASN A 73 -2.51 5.94 -1.76
CA ASN A 73 -3.12 4.82 -1.05
C ASN A 73 -2.79 3.50 -1.78
N GLY A 74 -3.08 2.38 -1.13
CA GLY A 74 -2.87 1.06 -1.69
C GLY A 74 -4.12 0.18 -1.63
N ILE A 75 -4.15 -0.81 -2.51
CA ILE A 75 -5.00 -1.98 -2.35
C ILE A 75 -4.15 -3.25 -2.40
N ALA A 76 -4.60 -4.28 -1.68
CA ALA A 76 -3.99 -5.59 -1.61
C ALA A 76 -5.04 -6.65 -1.99
N PRO A 77 -5.27 -6.89 -3.29
CA PRO A 77 -6.21 -7.90 -3.73
C PRO A 77 -5.79 -9.29 -3.27
N PHE A 78 -6.78 -10.09 -2.88
CA PHE A 78 -6.66 -11.53 -2.75
C PHE A 78 -6.73 -12.21 -4.12
N LEU A 79 -6.74 -13.55 -4.11
CA LEU A 79 -6.68 -14.34 -5.33
C LEU A 79 -7.76 -13.91 -6.32
N THR A 80 -7.35 -13.47 -7.51
CA THR A 80 -8.23 -13.02 -8.59
C THR A 80 -7.95 -13.86 -9.84
N PRO A 81 -8.97 -14.41 -10.52
CA PRO A 81 -8.81 -15.19 -11.75
C PRO A 81 -8.13 -14.37 -12.83
N THR A 82 -6.86 -14.67 -13.08
CA THR A 82 -6.03 -14.01 -14.09
C THR A 82 -5.07 -15.04 -14.67
N HIS A 83 -4.30 -14.67 -15.70
CA HIS A 83 -3.25 -15.55 -16.23
C HIS A 83 -2.25 -15.99 -15.15
N ILE A 84 -2.04 -15.20 -14.09
CA ILE A 84 -1.14 -15.52 -12.98
C ILE A 84 -1.64 -16.72 -12.16
N THR A 85 -2.96 -16.90 -12.02
CA THR A 85 -3.56 -17.95 -11.18
C THR A 85 -3.95 -19.20 -11.97
N ALA A 86 -3.81 -19.17 -13.30
CA ALA A 86 -4.21 -20.26 -14.20
C ALA A 86 -3.61 -21.62 -13.82
N GLY A 87 -2.36 -21.63 -13.34
CA GLY A 87 -1.64 -22.87 -12.98
C GLY A 87 -2.20 -23.63 -11.78
N PHE A 88 -3.09 -23.02 -10.99
CA PHE A 88 -3.67 -23.66 -9.80
C PHE A 88 -5.15 -23.34 -9.56
N SER A 89 -5.80 -22.59 -10.46
CA SER A 89 -7.23 -22.25 -10.41
C SER A 89 -8.13 -23.47 -10.19
N GLN A 90 -7.87 -24.58 -10.88
CA GLN A 90 -8.70 -25.78 -10.72
C GLN A 90 -8.61 -26.37 -9.30
N ARG A 91 -7.38 -26.53 -8.78
CA ARG A 91 -7.16 -27.02 -7.41
C ARG A 91 -7.73 -26.07 -6.36
N TRP A 92 -7.69 -24.76 -6.61
CA TRP A 92 -8.29 -23.76 -5.74
C TRP A 92 -9.80 -23.95 -5.61
N LYS A 93 -10.49 -24.14 -6.74
CA LYS A 93 -11.93 -24.41 -6.79
C LYS A 93 -12.30 -25.75 -6.17
N GLU A 94 -11.49 -26.79 -6.37
CA GLU A 94 -11.69 -28.12 -5.76
C GLU A 94 -11.63 -28.08 -4.24
N GLN A 95 -10.89 -27.14 -3.65
CA GLN A 95 -10.85 -26.90 -2.20
C GLN A 95 -12.02 -26.04 -1.70
N GLY A 96 -12.94 -25.62 -2.57
CA GLY A 96 -14.06 -24.76 -2.21
C GLY A 96 -13.65 -23.35 -1.78
N LEU A 97 -12.44 -22.91 -2.15
CA LEU A 97 -11.95 -21.58 -1.80
C LEU A 97 -12.53 -20.54 -2.75
N GLU A 98 -13.04 -19.45 -2.17
CA GLU A 98 -13.59 -18.35 -2.97
C GLU A 98 -12.47 -17.53 -3.65
N GLU A 99 -12.80 -17.02 -4.83
CA GLU A 99 -11.94 -16.18 -5.66
C GLU A 99 -12.53 -14.77 -5.70
N ASN A 100 -11.68 -13.75 -5.84
CA ASN A 100 -12.11 -12.39 -6.13
C ASN A 100 -12.53 -12.26 -7.61
N THR A 101 -13.20 -11.17 -7.96
CA THR A 101 -13.51 -10.83 -9.37
C THR A 101 -12.75 -9.59 -9.82
N PRO A 102 -12.38 -9.48 -11.11
CA PRO A 102 -11.79 -8.24 -11.64
C PRO A 102 -12.65 -7.00 -11.38
N GLU A 103 -13.98 -7.14 -11.47
CA GLU A 103 -14.96 -6.08 -11.22
C GLU A 103 -14.89 -5.59 -9.78
N ARG A 104 -14.79 -6.53 -8.83
CA ARG A 104 -14.66 -6.20 -7.40
C ARG A 104 -13.34 -5.48 -7.10
N VAL A 105 -12.25 -5.91 -7.71
CA VAL A 105 -10.95 -5.21 -7.59
C VAL A 105 -11.05 -3.81 -8.17
N ALA A 106 -11.70 -3.63 -9.32
CA ALA A 106 -11.91 -2.31 -9.92
C ALA A 106 -12.76 -1.39 -9.04
N GLU A 107 -13.82 -1.92 -8.42
CA GLU A 107 -14.63 -1.20 -7.43
C GLU A 107 -13.77 -0.77 -6.23
N ALA A 108 -12.94 -1.67 -5.70
CA ALA A 108 -12.04 -1.35 -4.60
C ALA A 108 -11.04 -0.23 -4.95
N ILE A 109 -10.47 -0.25 -6.16
CA ILE A 109 -9.62 0.83 -6.67
C ILE A 109 -10.38 2.15 -6.68
N ALA A 110 -11.61 2.16 -7.21
CA ALA A 110 -12.44 3.36 -7.31
C ALA A 110 -12.79 3.92 -5.92
N LEU A 111 -13.22 3.06 -4.99
CA LEU A 111 -13.55 3.46 -3.61
C LEU A 111 -12.35 4.09 -2.91
N VAL A 112 -11.17 3.48 -3.00
CA VAL A 112 -9.94 4.02 -2.40
C VAL A 112 -9.50 5.32 -3.07
N ALA A 113 -9.64 5.42 -4.39
CA ALA A 113 -9.25 6.62 -5.14
C ALA A 113 -10.16 7.82 -4.83
N LEU A 114 -11.47 7.59 -4.70
CA LEU A 114 -12.48 8.64 -4.52
C LEU A 114 -12.66 9.09 -3.07
N ASP A 115 -12.30 8.24 -2.09
CA ASP A 115 -12.41 8.60 -0.68
C ASP A 115 -11.32 9.61 -0.27
N GLU A 116 -11.71 10.88 -0.15
CA GLU A 116 -10.82 11.99 0.22
C GLU A 116 -10.28 11.90 1.65
N ALA A 117 -10.91 11.09 2.53
CA ALA A 117 -10.43 10.92 3.90
C ALA A 117 -9.20 10.01 3.98
N ARG A 118 -8.92 9.22 2.93
CA ARG A 118 -7.84 8.23 2.93
C ARG A 118 -6.51 8.80 2.51
N GLN A 119 -5.50 8.58 3.35
CA GLN A 119 -4.14 9.01 3.08
C GLN A 119 -3.12 8.05 3.69
N GLY A 120 -2.48 7.27 2.83
CA GLY A 120 -1.52 6.24 3.25
C GLY A 120 -2.15 4.93 3.67
N ASP A 121 -3.45 4.78 3.45
CA ASP A 121 -4.18 3.55 3.73
C ASP A 121 -3.79 2.45 2.75
N CYS A 122 -3.88 1.21 3.20
CA CYS A 122 -3.85 0.06 2.31
C CYS A 122 -5.00 -0.87 2.62
N VAL A 123 -5.86 -1.10 1.63
CA VAL A 123 -7.05 -1.92 1.81
C VAL A 123 -6.82 -3.32 1.29
N LEU A 124 -6.94 -4.32 2.17
CA LEU A 124 -7.09 -5.70 1.76
C LEU A 124 -8.48 -5.88 1.16
N ASP A 125 -8.51 -6.34 -0.09
CA ASP A 125 -9.74 -6.61 -0.82
C ASP A 125 -9.85 -8.10 -1.10
N THR A 126 -10.91 -8.72 -0.59
CA THR A 126 -11.26 -10.10 -0.92
C THR A 126 -12.77 -10.28 -0.97
N GLN A 127 -13.22 -11.00 -1.99
CA GLN A 127 -14.61 -11.39 -2.17
C GLN A 127 -14.99 -12.63 -1.34
N VAL A 128 -14.05 -13.22 -0.58
CA VAL A 128 -14.31 -14.38 0.28
C VAL A 128 -15.38 -14.03 1.33
N ALA A 129 -16.50 -14.77 1.35
CA ALA A 129 -17.70 -14.52 2.14
C ALA A 129 -18.29 -13.09 1.96
N GLY A 130 -18.02 -12.46 0.81
CA GLY A 130 -18.65 -11.24 0.32
C GLY A 130 -18.32 -9.91 1.03
N LYS A 131 -17.32 -9.80 1.93
CA LYS A 131 -17.31 -8.66 2.88
C LYS A 131 -15.99 -8.03 3.31
N TYR A 132 -14.82 -8.46 2.85
CA TYR A 132 -13.58 -7.93 3.43
C TYR A 132 -12.95 -6.83 2.57
N PHE A 133 -13.34 -5.60 2.88
CA PHE A 133 -12.66 -4.37 2.49
C PHE A 133 -12.05 -3.77 3.77
N ARG A 134 -10.83 -4.18 4.12
CA ARG A 134 -10.21 -3.84 5.41
C ARG A 134 -8.94 -3.01 5.26
N GLU A 135 -8.91 -1.87 5.92
CA GLU A 135 -7.72 -1.02 6.06
C GLU A 135 -6.71 -1.69 7.03
N LEU A 136 -5.45 -1.81 6.61
CA LEU A 136 -4.40 -2.55 7.32
C LEU A 136 -3.31 -1.68 7.96
N GLU A 137 -3.10 -0.44 7.49
CA GLU A 137 -2.00 0.39 7.94
C GLU A 137 -2.28 0.97 9.33
N SER A 138 -3.48 1.51 9.58
CA SER A 138 -3.85 2.08 10.88
C SER A 138 -3.91 0.99 11.97
N SER A 139 -4.51 -0.16 11.65
CA SER A 139 -4.61 -1.28 12.58
C SER A 139 -3.23 -1.85 12.91
N ARG A 140 -2.34 -2.02 11.92
CA ARG A 140 -0.94 -2.39 12.19
C ARG A 140 -0.26 -1.39 13.12
N MET A 141 -0.40 -0.08 12.85
CA MET A 141 0.22 0.95 13.67
C MET A 141 -0.30 0.91 15.12
N SER A 142 -1.60 0.67 15.33
CA SER A 142 -2.17 0.54 16.69
C SER A 142 -1.67 -0.69 17.46
N LEU A 143 -1.28 -1.75 16.75
CA LEU A 143 -0.79 -3.00 17.33
C LEU A 143 0.71 -3.00 17.59
N LEU A 144 1.46 -2.01 17.08
CA LEU A 144 2.92 -1.93 17.28
C LEU A 144 3.33 -2.03 18.75
N PRO A 145 2.75 -1.25 19.70
CA PRO A 145 3.15 -1.36 21.12
C PRO A 145 2.93 -2.75 21.71
N THR A 146 1.87 -3.44 21.30
CA THR A 146 1.58 -4.81 21.73
C THR A 146 2.55 -5.82 21.10
N TRP A 147 3.01 -5.55 19.87
CA TRP A 147 3.89 -6.45 19.15
C TRP A 147 5.36 -6.35 19.59
N ILE A 148 5.89 -5.14 19.71
CA ILE A 148 7.33 -4.90 19.94
C ILE A 148 7.64 -4.34 21.33
N GLY A 149 6.63 -4.12 22.18
CA GLY A 149 6.77 -3.48 23.48
C GLY A 149 6.50 -1.97 23.42
N ALA A 150 5.84 -1.44 24.45
CA ALA A 150 5.43 -0.05 24.51
C ALA A 150 6.62 0.92 24.59
N ASP A 151 7.64 0.55 25.36
CA ASP A 151 8.90 1.27 25.51
C ASP A 151 9.65 1.41 24.16
N PHE A 152 9.76 0.31 23.43
CA PHE A 152 10.43 0.30 22.14
C PHE A 152 9.62 1.02 21.06
N ALA A 153 8.29 0.87 21.06
CA ALA A 153 7.40 1.63 20.18
C ALA A 153 7.49 3.14 20.41
N GLU A 154 7.56 3.59 21.67
CA GLU A 154 7.74 5.01 22.02
C GLU A 154 9.09 5.54 21.52
N PHE A 155 10.17 4.79 21.75
CA PHE A 155 11.50 5.13 21.23
C PHE A 155 11.50 5.25 19.71
N MET A 156 10.93 4.27 19.00
CA MET A 156 10.80 4.30 17.55
C MET A 156 9.99 5.51 17.07
N GLY A 157 8.90 5.85 17.76
CA GLY A 157 8.10 7.05 17.46
C GLY A 157 8.93 8.32 17.50
N ARG A 158 9.74 8.51 18.55
CA ARG A 158 10.67 9.66 18.65
C ARG A 158 11.71 9.65 17.53
N ALA A 159 12.31 8.49 17.24
CA ALA A 159 13.31 8.36 16.18
C ALA A 159 12.73 8.66 14.78
N MET A 160 11.52 8.19 14.49
CA MET A 160 10.83 8.50 13.23
C MET A 160 10.50 9.99 13.11
N GLN A 161 10.07 10.64 14.19
CA GLN A 161 9.87 12.10 14.20
C GLN A 161 11.17 12.86 13.93
N PHE A 162 12.29 12.40 14.48
CA PHE A 162 13.59 12.99 14.16
C PHE A 162 13.89 12.90 12.66
N PHE A 163 13.74 11.73 12.03
CA PHE A 163 13.95 11.60 10.57
C PHE A 163 13.01 12.50 9.75
N ILE A 164 11.74 12.62 10.15
CA ILE A 164 10.81 13.55 9.51
C ILE A 164 11.31 15.00 9.64
N SER A 165 11.82 15.39 10.81
CA SER A 165 12.29 16.76 11.07
C SER A 165 13.49 17.17 10.21
N ILE A 166 14.34 16.21 9.81
CA ILE A 166 15.50 16.45 8.94
C ILE A 166 15.21 16.20 7.46
N GLY A 167 13.95 15.91 7.10
CA GLY A 167 13.55 15.65 5.71
C GLY A 167 13.85 14.24 5.19
N GLY A 168 14.12 13.28 6.08
CA GLY A 168 14.37 11.87 5.76
C GLY A 168 15.80 11.40 6.03
N TYR A 169 16.08 10.15 5.69
CA TYR A 169 17.42 9.57 5.84
C TYR A 169 18.38 10.12 4.77
N VAL A 170 19.49 10.73 5.19
CA VAL A 170 20.52 11.26 4.28
C VAL A 170 21.40 10.10 3.83
N LEU A 171 21.27 9.71 2.56
CA LEU A 171 22.15 8.71 1.96
C LEU A 171 23.57 9.29 1.77
N PRO A 172 24.63 8.48 1.94
CA PRO A 172 25.98 8.89 1.59
C PRO A 172 26.04 9.34 0.12
N LYS A 173 26.90 10.32 -0.19
CA LYS A 173 27.18 10.64 -1.58
C LYS A 173 27.76 9.38 -2.24
N ALA A 174 27.16 8.96 -3.35
CA ALA A 174 27.76 7.93 -4.19
C ALA A 174 29.15 8.43 -4.62
N TYR A 175 30.17 7.61 -4.39
CA TYR A 175 31.54 7.87 -4.87
C TYR A 175 31.60 7.77 -6.39
#